data_AF-A0A958TDC2-F1
#
_entry.id   AF-A0A958TDC2-F1
#
_cell.length_a   1.000
_cell.length_b   1.000
_cell.length_c   1.000
_cell.angle_alpha   90.00
_cell.angle_beta   90.00
_cell.angle_gamma   90.00
#
_symmetry.space_group_name_H-M   'P 1'
#
loop_
_entity.id
_entity.type
_entity.pdbx_description
1 polymer ?
#
loop_
_entity_poly.entity_id
_entity_poly.type
_entity_poly.pdbx_seq_one_letter_code
_entity_poly.pdbx_strand_id
1 'polypeptide(L)'
;MPADVRQEYLLSYSSGQNITLIHIISKLVYHLQLLVYPLLLFFMIRKKNISTSNFIAIINYSLVFVGIGSFLHLFAFNIFGLSISWITSNLIYVLLTLFIHLTAFVLMIRPSWLYVDLKEVVSKYTNSNLANVDKQKIQMDLEDLMNNKKIYTEPDINLNKLADKLSITSHQLSEFLNKENSQSFHEFINFHRINEAMRMLKKAENNLYTIEAIAGEVGYISAATFYRNFKKQTGKSPSRWLESDGLD
;
A
#
# COMPACT_ATOMS: atom_id res chain seq x y z
N MET A 1 34.89 -34.94 61.63
CA MET A 1 34.85 -33.61 60.98
C MET A 1 34.76 -32.58 62.10
N PRO A 2 35.66 -31.60 62.15
CA PRO A 2 35.63 -30.52 63.14
C PRO A 2 34.29 -29.76 63.11
N ALA A 3 33.82 -29.27 64.26
CA ALA A 3 32.46 -28.70 64.41
C ALA A 3 32.27 -27.41 63.60
N ASP A 4 33.32 -26.62 63.48
CA ASP A 4 33.48 -25.42 62.64
C ASP A 4 33.33 -25.75 61.14
N VAL A 5 34.03 -26.78 60.66
CA VAL A 5 33.94 -27.19 59.24
C VAL A 5 32.53 -27.71 58.90
N ARG A 6 31.86 -28.38 59.85
CA ARG A 6 30.48 -28.84 59.68
C ARG A 6 29.49 -27.68 59.60
N GLN A 7 29.70 -26.64 60.40
CA GLN A 7 28.87 -25.45 60.42
C GLN A 7 29.02 -24.64 59.14
N GLU A 8 30.25 -24.48 58.63
CA GLU A 8 30.54 -23.81 57.37
C GLU A 8 29.93 -24.55 56.16
N TYR A 9 30.00 -25.88 56.16
CA TYR A 9 29.35 -26.71 55.12
C TYR A 9 27.83 -26.52 55.10
N LEU A 10 27.17 -26.49 56.27
CA LEU A 10 25.71 -26.29 56.36
C LEU A 10 25.30 -24.88 55.91
N LEU A 11 26.13 -23.85 56.17
CA LEU A 11 25.90 -22.48 55.70
C LEU A 11 26.07 -22.37 54.17
N SER A 12 27.09 -23.01 53.59
CA SER A 12 27.28 -23.08 52.14
C SER A 12 26.15 -23.85 51.45
N TYR A 13 25.72 -24.98 52.03
CA TYR A 13 24.61 -25.78 51.49
C TYR A 13 23.27 -25.04 51.56
N SER A 14 22.95 -24.41 52.69
CA SER A 14 21.71 -23.63 52.85
C SER A 14 21.69 -22.37 51.99
N SER A 15 22.82 -21.66 51.84
CA SER A 15 22.92 -20.52 50.91
C SER A 15 22.71 -20.95 49.46
N GLY A 16 23.27 -22.08 49.03
CA GLY A 16 23.02 -22.68 47.72
C GLY A 16 21.53 -23.00 47.47
N GLN A 17 20.84 -23.58 48.45
CA GLN A 17 19.40 -23.85 48.37
C GLN A 17 18.53 -22.58 48.33
N ASN A 18 18.90 -21.55 49.10
CA ASN A 18 18.21 -20.26 49.06
C ASN A 18 18.36 -19.60 47.69
N ILE A 19 19.54 -19.68 47.09
CA ILE A 19 19.78 -19.17 45.73
C ILE A 19 18.90 -19.91 44.71
N THR A 20 18.83 -21.24 44.73
CA THR A 20 17.99 -22.00 43.79
C THR A 20 16.50 -21.73 43.98
N LEU A 21 16.03 -21.56 45.22
CA LEU A 21 14.64 -21.19 45.51
C LEU A 21 14.29 -19.80 44.97
N ILE A 22 15.16 -18.81 45.17
CA ILE A 22 15.00 -17.45 44.63
C ILE A 22 14.92 -17.50 43.09
N HIS A 23 15.70 -18.36 42.43
CA HIS A 23 15.64 -18.55 40.97
C HIS A 23 14.29 -19.12 40.51
N ILE A 24 13.73 -20.09 41.24
CA ILE A 24 12.43 -20.69 40.90
C ILE A 24 11.32 -19.66 41.06
N ILE A 25 11.33 -18.90 42.15
CA ILE A 25 10.34 -17.85 42.43
C ILE A 25 10.40 -16.75 41.36
N SER A 26 11.60 -16.28 41.01
CA SER A 26 11.75 -15.22 39.99
C SER A 26 11.31 -15.69 38.59
N LYS A 27 11.54 -16.96 38.21
CA LYS A 27 10.97 -17.54 36.98
C LYS A 27 9.44 -17.61 37.03
N LEU A 28 8.86 -18.03 38.15
CA LEU A 28 7.41 -18.09 38.32
C LEU A 28 6.77 -16.69 38.22
N VAL A 29 7.38 -15.68 38.85
CA VAL A 29 6.91 -14.29 38.77
C VAL A 29 6.97 -13.77 37.32
N TYR A 30 8.04 -14.07 36.59
CA TYR A 30 8.17 -13.70 35.17
C TYR A 30 7.08 -14.34 34.30
N HIS A 31 6.85 -15.64 34.46
CA HIS A 31 5.79 -16.33 33.72
C HIS A 31 4.39 -15.84 34.09
N LEU A 32 4.17 -15.47 35.36
CA LEU A 32 2.91 -14.92 35.82
C LEU A 32 2.67 -13.50 35.25
N GLN A 33 3.71 -12.68 35.15
CA GLN A 33 3.64 -11.36 34.50
C GLN A 33 3.26 -11.46 33.02
N LEU A 34 3.80 -12.44 32.29
CA LEU A 34 3.43 -12.72 30.89
C LEU A 34 1.96 -13.10 30.71
N LEU A 35 1.30 -13.63 31.75
CA LEU A 35 -0.14 -13.94 31.72
C LEU A 35 -1.00 -12.74 32.13
N VAL A 36 -0.57 -11.98 33.14
CA VAL A 36 -1.36 -10.85 33.70
C VAL A 36 -1.41 -9.66 32.74
N TYR A 37 -0.31 -9.33 32.06
CA TYR A 37 -0.26 -8.12 31.21
C TYR A 37 -1.14 -8.19 29.96
N PRO A 38 -1.20 -9.31 29.20
CA PRO A 38 -2.16 -9.46 28.10
C PRO A 38 -3.62 -9.36 28.56
N LEU A 39 -3.93 -9.87 29.77
CA LEU A 39 -5.27 -9.77 30.36
C LEU A 39 -5.63 -8.32 30.69
N LEU A 40 -4.73 -7.56 31.32
CA LEU A 40 -4.96 -6.14 31.62
C LEU A 40 -5.13 -5.30 30.34
N LEU A 41 -4.30 -5.55 29.31
CA LEU A 41 -4.46 -4.89 28.01
C LEU A 41 -5.81 -5.25 27.36
N PHE A 42 -6.21 -6.51 27.40
CA PHE A 42 -7.52 -6.95 26.91
C PHE A 42 -8.68 -6.21 27.59
N PHE A 43 -8.64 -6.06 28.92
CA PHE A 43 -9.67 -5.31 29.68
C PHE A 43 -9.68 -3.81 29.39
N MET A 44 -8.50 -3.17 29.32
CA MET A 44 -8.41 -1.73 29.03
C MET A 44 -8.88 -1.39 27.60
N ILE A 45 -8.62 -2.28 26.64
CA ILE A 45 -9.00 -2.11 25.23
C ILE A 45 -10.51 -2.34 25.02
N ARG A 46 -11.09 -3.36 25.68
CA ARG A 46 -12.55 -3.57 25.74
C ARG A 46 -13.28 -2.31 26.22
N LYS A 47 -12.67 -1.54 27.12
CA LYS A 47 -13.22 -0.27 27.63
C LYS A 47 -13.06 0.90 26.64
N LYS A 48 -12.11 0.84 25.69
CA LYS A 48 -11.75 1.98 24.80
C LYS A 48 -12.16 1.86 23.34
N ASN A 49 -12.97 0.86 22.95
CA ASN A 49 -13.53 0.71 21.59
C ASN A 49 -12.48 0.84 20.45
N ILE A 50 -11.28 0.31 20.67
CA ILE A 50 -10.19 0.31 19.68
C ILE A 50 -10.43 -0.83 18.67
N SER A 51 -10.21 -0.56 17.38
CA SER A 51 -10.41 -1.53 16.29
C SER A 51 -9.60 -2.82 16.46
N THR A 52 -10.25 -3.97 16.22
CA THR A 52 -9.72 -5.33 16.38
C THR A 52 -8.48 -5.63 15.53
N SER A 53 -8.26 -4.92 14.43
CA SER A 53 -7.09 -5.13 13.55
C SER A 53 -5.79 -4.64 14.20
N ASN A 54 -5.82 -3.48 14.88
CA ASN A 54 -4.65 -2.93 15.57
C ASN A 54 -4.29 -3.77 16.82
N PHE A 55 -5.30 -4.43 17.42
CA PHE A 55 -5.13 -5.32 18.56
C PHE A 55 -4.27 -6.54 18.25
N ILE A 56 -4.55 -7.22 17.13
CA ILE A 56 -3.83 -8.42 16.71
C ILE A 56 -2.38 -8.09 16.34
N ALA A 57 -2.16 -6.93 15.70
CA ALA A 57 -0.82 -6.49 15.31
C ALA A 57 0.09 -6.26 16.52
N ILE A 58 -0.38 -5.52 17.53
CA ILE A 58 0.42 -5.18 18.73
C ILE A 58 0.79 -6.45 19.53
N ILE A 59 -0.15 -7.38 19.67
CA ILE A 59 0.11 -8.66 20.35
C ILE A 59 1.14 -9.49 19.56
N ASN A 60 0.98 -9.60 18.24
CA ASN A 60 1.89 -10.40 17.42
C ASN A 60 3.32 -9.82 17.41
N TYR A 61 3.49 -8.50 17.32
CA TYR A 61 4.81 -7.88 17.40
C TYR A 61 5.48 -8.07 18.76
N SER A 62 4.70 -7.99 19.84
CA SER A 62 5.21 -8.20 21.20
C SER A 62 5.66 -9.65 21.41
N LEU A 63 4.89 -10.63 20.90
CA LEU A 63 5.22 -12.06 20.98
C LEU A 63 6.47 -12.42 20.16
N VAL A 64 6.61 -11.90 18.95
CA VAL A 64 7.78 -12.14 18.09
C VAL A 64 9.05 -11.56 18.74
N PHE A 65 8.97 -10.36 19.32
CA PHE A 65 10.12 -9.72 19.95
C PHE A 65 10.59 -10.44 21.21
N VAL A 66 9.65 -10.87 22.07
CA VAL A 66 9.95 -11.70 23.25
C VAL A 66 10.56 -13.05 22.84
N GLY A 67 10.07 -13.65 21.75
CA GLY A 67 10.62 -14.88 21.18
C GLY A 67 12.07 -14.73 20.72
N ILE A 68 12.39 -13.64 20.02
CA ILE A 68 13.76 -13.35 19.55
C ILE A 68 14.70 -13.11 20.74
N GLY A 69 14.28 -12.33 21.74
CA GLY A 69 15.08 -12.09 22.94
C GLY A 69 15.40 -13.37 23.71
N SER A 70 14.40 -14.26 23.83
CA SER A 70 14.56 -15.57 24.49
C SER A 70 15.49 -16.50 23.69
N PHE A 71 15.36 -16.51 22.37
CA PHE A 71 16.22 -17.31 21.49
C PHE A 71 17.69 -16.85 21.54
N LEU A 72 17.94 -15.55 21.46
CA LEU A 72 19.29 -14.99 21.49
C LEU A 72 20.01 -15.29 22.81
N HIS A 73 19.30 -15.32 23.93
CA HIS A 73 19.88 -15.70 25.21
C HIS A 73 20.22 -17.18 25.30
N LEU A 74 19.32 -18.06 24.85
CA LEU A 74 19.59 -19.51 24.80
C LEU A 74 20.76 -19.82 23.85
N PHE A 75 20.86 -19.09 22.75
CA PHE A 75 21.95 -19.20 21.78
C PHE A 75 23.28 -18.69 22.36
N ALA A 76 23.29 -17.52 23.00
CA ALA A 76 24.49 -16.96 23.61
C ALA A 76 25.03 -17.85 24.75
N PHE A 77 24.13 -18.44 25.55
CA PHE A 77 24.49 -19.40 26.60
C PHE A 77 25.12 -20.68 26.02
N ASN A 78 24.57 -21.22 24.93
CA ASN A 78 25.05 -22.46 24.32
C ASN A 78 26.36 -22.30 23.55
N ILE A 79 26.58 -21.19 22.85
CA ILE A 79 27.77 -21.04 21.99
C ILE A 79 28.98 -20.51 22.75
N PHE A 80 28.80 -19.48 23.57
CA PHE A 80 29.95 -18.78 24.13
C PHE A 80 30.36 -19.27 25.53
N GLY A 81 29.55 -20.13 26.17
CA GLY A 81 29.79 -20.61 27.54
C GLY A 81 29.94 -19.47 28.55
N LEU A 82 29.58 -18.25 28.17
CA LEU A 82 29.70 -17.05 28.99
C LEU A 82 28.68 -17.18 30.10
N SER A 83 29.14 -17.52 31.29
CA SER A 83 28.38 -17.39 32.54
C SER A 83 28.22 -15.91 32.86
N ILE A 84 27.47 -15.20 32.02
CA ILE A 84 26.96 -13.87 32.31
C ILE A 84 26.24 -14.00 33.64
N SER A 85 26.71 -13.25 34.64
CA SER A 85 26.13 -13.28 35.98
C SER A 85 24.61 -13.18 35.88
N TRP A 86 23.90 -13.97 36.67
CA TRP A 86 22.44 -13.94 36.74
C TRP A 86 21.92 -12.50 36.92
N ILE A 87 22.64 -11.65 37.63
CA ILE A 87 22.28 -10.25 37.84
C ILE A 87 22.32 -9.46 36.52
N THR A 88 23.36 -9.64 35.71
CA THR A 88 23.53 -8.88 34.46
C THR A 88 22.59 -9.35 33.37
N SER A 89 22.26 -10.65 33.31
CA SER A 89 21.27 -11.16 32.36
C SER A 89 19.85 -10.68 32.70
N ASN A 90 19.42 -10.75 33.96
CA ASN A 90 18.10 -10.24 34.36
C ASN A 90 17.97 -8.72 34.15
N LEU A 91 19.03 -7.96 34.41
CA LEU A 91 19.01 -6.51 34.17
C LEU A 91 18.76 -6.18 32.70
N ILE A 92 19.41 -6.88 31.77
CA ILE A 92 19.21 -6.70 30.33
C ILE A 92 17.75 -6.98 29.94
N TYR A 93 17.15 -8.05 30.48
CA TYR A 93 15.75 -8.38 30.21
C TYR A 93 14.76 -7.35 30.74
N VAL A 94 14.99 -6.86 31.96
CA VAL A 94 14.17 -5.79 32.54
C VAL A 94 14.25 -4.54 31.67
N LEU A 95 15.44 -4.16 31.23
CA LEU A 95 15.64 -2.99 30.37
C LEU A 95 14.98 -3.15 28.99
N LEU A 96 15.12 -4.32 28.35
CA LEU A 96 14.46 -4.62 27.08
C LEU A 96 12.94 -4.61 27.22
N THR A 97 12.43 -5.23 28.28
CA THR A 97 10.99 -5.25 28.57
C THR A 97 10.46 -3.84 28.77
N LEU A 98 11.14 -3.02 29.57
CA LEU A 98 10.77 -1.61 29.77
C LEU A 98 10.82 -0.81 28.47
N PHE A 99 11.81 -1.05 27.61
CA PHE A 99 11.92 -0.39 26.31
C PHE A 99 10.75 -0.74 25.38
N ILE A 100 10.37 -2.01 25.28
CA ILE A 100 9.19 -2.44 24.48
C ILE A 100 7.91 -1.80 25.02
N HIS A 101 7.74 -1.77 26.34
CA HIS A 101 6.54 -1.19 26.95
C HIS A 101 6.49 0.33 26.77
N LEU A 102 7.63 1.01 26.85
CA LEU A 102 7.73 2.45 26.60
C LEU A 102 7.38 2.77 25.15
N THR A 103 7.94 2.03 24.19
CA THR A 103 7.65 2.21 22.77
C THR A 103 6.18 1.91 22.45
N ALA A 104 5.61 0.83 22.99
CA ALA A 104 4.18 0.53 22.84
C ALA A 104 3.28 1.62 23.45
N PHE A 105 3.64 2.13 24.63
CA PHE A 105 2.92 3.20 25.31
C PHE A 105 2.96 4.52 24.51
N VAL A 106 4.13 4.90 24.00
CA VAL A 106 4.31 6.07 23.13
C VAL A 106 3.48 5.94 21.85
N LEU A 107 3.51 4.78 21.19
CA LEU A 107 2.70 4.51 19.99
C LEU A 107 1.19 4.56 20.29
N MET A 108 0.78 4.17 21.49
CA MET A 108 -0.63 4.25 21.91
C MET A 108 -1.08 5.70 22.16
N ILE A 109 -0.21 6.57 22.67
CA ILE A 109 -0.55 7.98 22.94
C ILE A 109 -0.46 8.85 21.67
N ARG A 110 0.51 8.55 20.80
CA ARG A 110 0.75 9.28 19.54
C ARG A 110 0.85 8.30 18.37
N PRO A 111 -0.26 7.68 17.94
CA PRO A 111 -0.23 6.76 16.79
C PRO A 111 0.19 7.47 15.49
N SER A 112 0.07 8.81 15.43
CA SER A 112 0.44 9.63 14.27
C SER A 112 1.92 9.59 13.87
N TRP A 113 2.82 9.03 14.69
CA TRP A 113 4.20 8.77 14.25
C TRP A 113 4.34 7.53 13.37
N LEU A 114 3.40 6.57 13.49
CA LEU A 114 3.38 5.35 12.68
C LEU A 114 2.51 5.52 11.43
N TYR A 115 1.43 6.31 11.54
CA TYR A 115 0.55 6.64 10.44
C TYR A 115 0.98 7.97 9.83
N VAL A 116 1.65 7.93 8.67
CA VAL A 116 1.60 9.06 7.74
C VAL A 116 0.11 9.36 7.55
N ASP A 117 -0.33 10.59 7.83
CA ASP A 117 -1.72 10.95 7.67
C ASP A 117 -2.06 10.83 6.19
N LEU A 118 -2.58 9.68 5.79
CA LEU A 118 -3.05 9.43 4.44
C LEU A 118 -4.11 10.45 4.09
N LYS A 119 -4.80 11.05 5.06
CA LYS A 119 -5.75 12.12 4.81
C LYS A 119 -5.05 13.41 4.40
N GLU A 120 -3.84 13.70 4.88
CA GLU A 120 -3.04 14.86 4.44
C GLU A 120 -2.41 14.60 3.07
N VAL A 121 -1.85 13.40 2.86
CA VAL A 121 -1.33 12.98 1.54
C VAL A 121 -2.46 12.95 0.50
N VAL A 122 -3.59 12.33 0.82
CA VAL A 122 -4.80 12.34 0.00
C VAL A 122 -5.36 13.76 -0.10
N SER A 123 -5.30 14.62 0.92
CA SER A 123 -5.75 16.01 0.82
C SER A 123 -4.96 16.81 -0.21
N LYS A 124 -3.66 16.54 -0.31
CA LYS A 124 -2.79 17.10 -1.34
C LYS A 124 -3.15 16.60 -2.74
N TYR A 125 -3.75 15.41 -2.85
CA TYR A 125 -4.37 14.89 -4.08
C TYR A 125 -5.85 15.27 -4.25
N THR A 126 -6.57 15.70 -3.20
CA THR A 126 -8.00 16.05 -3.24
C THR A 126 -8.28 17.54 -3.23
N ASN A 127 -7.28 18.39 -3.01
CA ASN A 127 -7.33 19.77 -3.49
C ASN A 127 -7.42 19.68 -5.01
N SER A 128 -8.65 19.59 -5.49
CA SER A 128 -8.93 19.41 -6.89
C SER A 128 -8.27 20.56 -7.62
N ASN A 129 -7.38 20.25 -8.55
CA ASN A 129 -6.76 21.29 -9.36
C ASN A 129 -7.83 21.98 -10.22
N LEU A 130 -9.05 21.40 -10.29
CA LEU A 130 -10.24 21.94 -10.94
C LEU A 130 -11.01 22.95 -10.08
N ALA A 131 -10.65 23.17 -8.81
CA ALA A 131 -11.42 24.06 -7.91
C ALA A 131 -11.52 25.50 -8.42
N ASN A 132 -10.51 25.96 -9.17
CA ASN A 132 -10.45 27.31 -9.74
C ASN A 132 -10.70 27.32 -11.26
N VAL A 133 -11.25 26.25 -11.84
CA VAL A 133 -11.44 26.15 -13.28
C VAL A 133 -12.91 25.96 -13.62
N ASP A 134 -13.38 26.67 -14.65
CA ASP A 134 -14.72 26.50 -15.17
C ASP A 134 -14.84 25.17 -15.92
N LYS A 135 -15.41 24.18 -15.25
CA LYS A 135 -15.62 22.83 -15.79
C LYS A 135 -16.55 22.81 -17.00
N GLN A 136 -17.57 23.66 -17.02
CA GLN A 136 -18.52 23.71 -18.13
C GLN A 136 -17.82 24.24 -19.39
N LYS A 137 -17.02 25.30 -19.23
CA LYS A 137 -16.19 25.81 -20.31
C LYS A 137 -15.21 24.75 -20.84
N ILE A 138 -14.52 24.02 -19.95
CA ILE A 138 -13.61 22.92 -20.37
C ILE A 138 -14.38 21.87 -21.18
N GLN A 139 -15.56 21.45 -20.72
CA GLN A 139 -16.36 20.44 -21.41
C GLN A 139 -16.77 20.91 -22.81
N MET A 140 -17.25 22.15 -22.94
CA MET A 140 -17.64 22.73 -24.23
C MET A 140 -16.45 22.85 -25.18
N ASP A 141 -15.31 23.36 -24.70
CA ASP A 141 -14.09 23.51 -25.50
C ASP A 141 -13.56 22.12 -25.93
N LEU A 142 -13.62 21.12 -25.05
CA LEU A 142 -13.22 19.74 -25.34
C LEU A 142 -14.12 19.12 -26.42
N GLU A 143 -15.43 19.31 -26.33
CA GLU A 143 -16.38 18.84 -27.35
C GLU A 143 -16.13 19.49 -28.72
N ASP A 144 -15.83 20.79 -28.77
CA ASP A 144 -15.43 21.48 -30.00
C ASP A 144 -14.14 20.88 -30.59
N LEU A 145 -13.12 20.67 -29.76
CA LEU A 145 -11.85 20.07 -30.18
C LEU A 145 -12.01 18.66 -30.74
N MET A 146 -12.93 17.86 -30.19
CA MET A 146 -13.19 16.50 -30.65
C MET A 146 -14.11 16.49 -31.88
N ASN A 147 -15.23 17.18 -31.86
CA ASN A 147 -16.26 17.05 -32.90
C ASN A 147 -15.93 17.87 -34.15
N ASN A 148 -15.49 19.12 -33.97
CA ASN A 148 -15.27 20.05 -35.07
C ASN A 148 -13.81 19.98 -35.56
N LYS A 149 -12.85 20.09 -34.63
CA LYS A 149 -11.43 20.12 -34.99
C LYS A 149 -10.81 18.74 -35.16
N LYS A 150 -11.47 17.69 -34.67
CA LYS A 150 -11.02 16.29 -34.74
C LYS A 150 -9.57 16.09 -34.31
N ILE A 151 -9.14 16.76 -33.25
CA ILE A 151 -7.73 16.77 -32.83
C ILE A 151 -7.15 15.38 -32.56
N TYR A 152 -8.01 14.40 -32.27
CA TYR A 152 -7.59 13.01 -32.13
C TYR A 152 -6.89 12.45 -33.39
N THR A 153 -7.07 13.03 -34.58
CA THR A 153 -6.35 12.62 -35.79
C THR A 153 -4.88 13.05 -35.81
N GLU A 154 -4.47 13.99 -34.96
CA GLU A 154 -3.06 14.40 -34.83
C GLU A 154 -2.25 13.22 -34.24
N PRO A 155 -1.26 12.64 -34.96
CA PRO A 155 -0.55 11.43 -34.49
C PRO A 155 0.27 11.65 -33.22
N ASP A 156 0.71 12.89 -33.00
CA ASP A 156 1.56 13.31 -31.90
C ASP A 156 0.78 14.05 -30.78
N ILE A 157 -0.56 13.91 -30.77
CA ILE A 157 -1.40 14.42 -29.69
C ILE A 157 -1.05 13.72 -28.37
N ASN A 158 -0.89 14.53 -27.34
CA ASN A 158 -0.59 14.06 -25.99
C ASN A 158 -1.33 14.93 -24.96
N LEU A 159 -1.32 14.50 -23.70
CA LEU A 159 -2.03 15.16 -22.61
C LEU A 159 -1.66 16.64 -22.48
N ASN A 160 -0.36 16.99 -22.61
CA ASN A 160 0.10 18.38 -22.49
C ASN A 160 -0.47 19.24 -23.61
N LYS A 161 -0.38 18.78 -24.87
CA LYS A 161 -0.91 19.54 -26.01
C LYS A 161 -2.41 19.76 -25.93
N LEU A 162 -3.17 18.76 -25.47
CA LEU A 162 -4.61 18.93 -25.30
C LEU A 162 -4.92 19.90 -24.15
N ALA A 163 -4.17 19.83 -23.05
CA ALA A 163 -4.32 20.74 -21.92
C ALA A 163 -3.99 22.19 -22.32
N ASP A 164 -2.93 22.40 -23.09
CA ASP A 164 -2.54 23.72 -23.63
C ASP A 164 -3.66 24.32 -24.49
N LYS A 165 -4.28 23.51 -25.37
CA LYS A 165 -5.42 23.96 -26.21
C LYS A 165 -6.68 24.27 -25.41
N LEU A 166 -6.83 23.68 -24.23
CA LEU A 166 -7.91 23.96 -23.28
C LEU A 166 -7.54 25.06 -22.27
N SER A 167 -6.33 25.62 -22.35
CA SER A 167 -5.80 26.63 -21.41
C SER A 167 -5.79 26.15 -19.95
N ILE A 168 -5.48 24.87 -19.73
CA ILE A 168 -5.36 24.24 -18.40
C ILE A 168 -4.06 23.45 -18.30
N THR A 169 -3.68 23.05 -17.09
CA THR A 169 -2.51 22.18 -16.87
C THR A 169 -2.85 20.72 -17.19
N SER A 170 -1.84 19.94 -17.56
CA SER A 170 -1.99 18.49 -17.82
C SER A 170 -2.54 17.73 -16.61
N HIS A 171 -2.19 18.17 -15.39
CA HIS A 171 -2.72 17.60 -14.17
C HIS A 171 -4.21 17.88 -14.02
N GLN A 172 -4.66 19.11 -14.32
CA GLN A 172 -6.09 19.44 -14.36
C GLN A 172 -6.83 18.62 -15.41
N LEU A 173 -6.29 18.49 -16.63
CA LEU A 173 -6.92 17.70 -17.67
C LEU A 173 -7.02 16.22 -17.31
N SER A 174 -5.95 15.62 -16.76
CA SER A 174 -5.98 14.24 -16.31
C SER A 174 -6.99 14.02 -15.19
N GLU A 175 -7.09 14.98 -14.26
CA GLU A 175 -8.07 14.93 -13.19
C GLU A 175 -9.51 15.07 -13.74
N PHE A 176 -9.71 15.96 -14.71
CA PHE A 176 -10.99 16.19 -15.38
C PHE A 176 -11.48 14.93 -16.10
N LEU A 177 -10.66 14.34 -16.98
CA LEU A 177 -11.03 13.13 -17.74
C LEU A 177 -11.29 11.93 -16.82
N ASN A 178 -10.49 11.75 -15.76
CA ASN A 178 -10.70 10.66 -14.82
C ASN A 178 -11.99 10.84 -13.98
N LYS A 179 -12.31 12.07 -13.55
CA LYS A 179 -13.49 12.33 -12.70
C LYS A 179 -14.79 12.40 -13.50
N GLU A 180 -14.79 13.11 -14.62
CA GLU A 180 -16.01 13.41 -15.37
C GLU A 180 -16.28 12.35 -16.46
N ASN A 181 -15.23 11.77 -17.06
CA ASN A 181 -15.36 10.77 -18.15
C ASN A 181 -14.99 9.35 -17.73
N SER A 182 -14.48 9.12 -16.50
CA SER A 182 -14.00 7.82 -16.01
C SER A 182 -13.01 7.13 -16.95
N GLN A 183 -12.18 7.92 -17.65
CA GLN A 183 -11.26 7.43 -18.68
C GLN A 183 -9.88 8.06 -18.53
N SER A 184 -8.84 7.27 -18.78
CA SER A 184 -7.50 7.82 -19.00
C SER A 184 -7.45 8.60 -20.32
N PHE A 185 -6.52 9.56 -20.46
CA PHE A 185 -6.32 10.31 -21.71
C PHE A 185 -6.17 9.41 -22.94
N HIS A 186 -5.39 8.32 -22.81
CA HIS A 186 -5.18 7.40 -23.92
C HIS A 186 -6.48 6.67 -24.30
N GLU A 187 -7.30 6.28 -23.32
CA GLU A 187 -8.59 5.65 -23.60
C GLU A 187 -9.56 6.63 -24.26
N PHE A 188 -9.59 7.87 -23.78
CA PHE A 188 -10.40 8.95 -24.35
C PHE A 188 -10.05 9.20 -25.82
N ILE A 189 -8.76 9.40 -26.15
CA ILE A 189 -8.33 9.61 -27.55
C ILE A 189 -8.63 8.38 -28.42
N ASN A 190 -8.31 7.17 -27.93
CA ASN A 190 -8.58 5.95 -28.70
C ASN A 190 -10.08 5.76 -28.97
N PHE A 191 -10.94 6.09 -28.00
CA PHE A 191 -12.38 6.02 -28.18
C PHE A 191 -12.83 6.82 -29.40
N HIS A 192 -12.40 8.08 -29.50
CA HIS A 192 -12.72 8.94 -30.64
C HIS A 192 -12.10 8.43 -31.96
N ARG A 193 -10.83 8.01 -31.95
CA ARG A 193 -10.15 7.47 -33.15
C ARG A 193 -10.86 6.25 -33.71
N ILE A 194 -11.22 5.29 -32.86
CA ILE A 194 -11.87 4.05 -33.28
C ILE A 194 -13.30 4.31 -33.76
N ASN A 195 -14.04 5.22 -33.11
CA ASN A 195 -15.39 5.59 -33.57
C ASN A 195 -15.34 6.26 -34.95
N GLU A 196 -14.38 7.16 -35.19
CA GLU A 196 -14.21 7.76 -36.51
C GLU A 196 -13.75 6.72 -37.55
N ALA A 197 -12.86 5.80 -37.16
CA ALA A 197 -12.43 4.71 -38.04
C ALA A 197 -13.62 3.82 -38.46
N MET A 198 -14.49 3.44 -37.52
CA MET A 198 -15.72 2.70 -37.82
C MET A 198 -16.62 3.46 -38.79
N ARG A 199 -16.78 4.77 -38.60
CA ARG A 199 -17.56 5.62 -39.52
C ARG A 199 -16.95 5.66 -40.93
N MET A 200 -15.62 5.80 -41.03
CA MET A 200 -14.89 5.79 -42.30
C MET A 200 -14.99 4.43 -43.00
N LEU A 201 -14.84 3.33 -42.24
CA LEU A 201 -14.94 1.96 -42.75
C LEU A 201 -16.34 1.68 -43.34
N LYS A 202 -17.42 2.10 -42.67
CA LYS A 202 -18.79 1.98 -43.22
C LYS A 202 -18.99 2.79 -44.49
N LYS A 203 -18.45 4.01 -44.54
CA LYS A 203 -18.57 4.88 -45.72
C LYS A 203 -17.70 4.41 -46.90
N ALA A 204 -16.66 3.63 -46.63
CA ALA A 204 -15.72 3.13 -47.61
C ALA A 204 -16.20 1.88 -48.38
N GLU A 205 -17.50 1.56 -48.35
CA GLU A 205 -18.12 0.47 -49.14
C GLU A 205 -17.73 0.48 -50.64
N ASN A 206 -17.21 1.59 -51.17
CA ASN A 206 -16.69 1.72 -52.54
C ASN A 206 -15.17 1.49 -52.70
N ASN A 207 -14.52 0.74 -51.81
CA ASN A 207 -13.22 0.06 -52.04
C ASN A 207 -11.95 0.93 -52.27
N LEU A 208 -11.95 2.23 -51.95
CA LEU A 208 -10.80 3.10 -52.25
C LEU A 208 -9.75 3.26 -51.12
N TYR A 209 -10.05 2.83 -49.89
CA TYR A 209 -9.12 2.99 -48.76
C TYR A 209 -8.83 1.64 -48.09
N THR A 210 -7.54 1.34 -47.91
CA THR A 210 -7.11 0.19 -47.11
C THR A 210 -7.34 0.47 -45.62
N ILE A 211 -7.44 -0.59 -44.81
CA ILE A 211 -7.59 -0.47 -43.35
C ILE A 211 -6.39 0.30 -42.76
N GLU A 212 -5.20 0.12 -43.33
CA GLU A 212 -3.97 0.83 -42.96
C GLU A 212 -4.06 2.32 -43.28
N ALA A 213 -4.65 2.69 -44.42
CA ALA A 213 -4.85 4.10 -44.77
C ALA A 213 -5.81 4.77 -43.77
N ILE A 214 -6.92 4.11 -43.41
CA ILE A 214 -7.86 4.61 -42.41
C ILE A 214 -7.19 4.73 -41.04
N ALA A 215 -6.35 3.77 -40.64
CA ALA A 215 -5.59 3.86 -39.40
C ALA A 215 -4.71 5.10 -39.35
N GLY A 216 -4.05 5.45 -40.47
CA GLY A 216 -3.26 6.68 -40.60
C GLY A 216 -4.11 7.94 -40.49
N GLU A 217 -5.24 7.99 -41.19
CA GLU A 217 -6.17 9.14 -41.20
C GLU A 217 -6.75 9.44 -39.80
N VAL A 218 -6.97 8.41 -38.97
CA VAL A 218 -7.43 8.61 -37.58
C VAL A 218 -6.26 8.79 -36.59
N GLY A 219 -5.03 8.97 -37.06
CA GLY A 219 -3.89 9.38 -36.23
C GLY A 219 -3.07 8.24 -35.62
N TYR A 220 -3.16 7.01 -36.13
CA TYR A 220 -2.26 5.93 -35.71
C TYR A 220 -0.96 5.92 -36.52
N ILE A 221 0.17 5.94 -35.82
CA ILE A 221 1.51 5.80 -36.42
C ILE A 221 1.75 4.37 -36.92
N SER A 222 1.19 3.36 -36.22
CA SER A 222 1.36 1.95 -36.59
C SER A 222 0.01 1.23 -36.68
N ALA A 223 -0.17 0.48 -37.78
CA ALA A 223 -1.33 -0.38 -37.97
C ALA A 223 -1.49 -1.36 -36.80
N ALA A 224 -0.41 -1.98 -36.32
CA ALA A 224 -0.47 -2.91 -35.19
C ALA A 224 -1.11 -2.31 -33.92
N THR A 225 -0.84 -1.03 -33.63
CA THR A 225 -1.47 -0.33 -32.50
C THR A 225 -2.95 -0.06 -32.76
N PHE A 226 -3.30 0.33 -33.98
CA PHE A 226 -4.69 0.45 -34.40
C PHE A 226 -5.46 -0.86 -34.25
N TYR A 227 -4.97 -1.99 -34.80
CA TYR A 227 -5.62 -3.30 -34.71
C TYR A 227 -5.88 -3.71 -33.25
N ARG A 228 -4.92 -3.50 -32.36
CA ARG A 228 -5.06 -3.82 -30.93
C ARG A 228 -6.14 -2.96 -30.27
N ASN A 229 -6.13 -1.65 -30.49
CA ASN A 229 -7.09 -0.74 -29.86
C ASN A 229 -8.50 -0.89 -30.45
N PHE A 230 -8.61 -1.12 -31.76
CA PHE A 230 -9.86 -1.43 -32.42
C PHE A 230 -10.48 -2.68 -31.82
N LYS A 231 -9.72 -3.79 -31.74
CA LYS A 231 -10.20 -5.03 -31.12
C LYS A 231 -10.53 -4.87 -29.65
N LYS A 232 -9.78 -4.07 -28.89
CA LYS A 232 -10.07 -3.79 -27.47
C LYS A 232 -11.46 -3.12 -27.33
N GLN A 233 -11.80 -2.20 -28.23
CA GLN A 233 -13.03 -1.42 -28.16
C GLN A 233 -14.24 -2.13 -28.79
N THR A 234 -14.06 -2.84 -29.90
CA THR A 234 -15.16 -3.47 -30.66
C THR A 234 -15.29 -4.97 -30.43
N GLY A 235 -14.30 -5.60 -29.78
CA GLY A 235 -14.20 -7.06 -29.61
C GLY A 235 -13.73 -7.81 -30.86
N LYS A 236 -13.64 -7.17 -32.03
CA LYS A 236 -13.33 -7.79 -33.32
C LYS A 236 -12.16 -7.09 -34.02
N SER A 237 -11.48 -7.77 -34.95
CA SER A 237 -10.54 -7.07 -35.84
C SER A 237 -11.31 -6.20 -36.84
N PRO A 238 -10.73 -5.11 -37.38
CA PRO A 238 -11.38 -4.26 -38.36
C PRO A 238 -11.98 -5.03 -39.56
N SER A 239 -11.25 -6.00 -40.10
CA SER A 239 -11.71 -6.87 -41.19
C SER A 239 -12.96 -7.67 -40.82
N ARG A 240 -12.94 -8.36 -39.67
CA ARG A 240 -14.09 -9.13 -39.18
C ARG A 240 -15.26 -8.26 -38.78
N TRP A 241 -14.99 -7.04 -38.32
CA TRP A 241 -16.04 -6.09 -37.97
C TRP A 241 -16.81 -5.65 -39.21
N LEU A 242 -16.11 -5.32 -40.31
CA LEU A 242 -16.71 -5.04 -41.61
C LEU A 242 -17.55 -6.20 -42.16
N GLU A 243 -17.02 -7.43 -42.10
CA GLU A 243 -17.76 -8.63 -42.54
C GLU A 243 -19.05 -8.85 -41.75
N SER A 244 -19.04 -8.54 -40.45
CA SER A 244 -20.21 -8.77 -39.58
C SER A 244 -21.28 -7.68 -39.65
N ASP A 245 -20.91 -6.44 -39.97
CA ASP A 245 -21.85 -5.30 -40.08
C ASP A 245 -22.54 -5.23 -41.46
N GLY A 246 -22.06 -5.99 -42.45
CA GLY A 246 -22.69 -6.14 -43.76
C GLY A 246 -23.74 -7.27 -43.86
N LEU A 247 -24.14 -7.84 -42.73
CA LEU A 247 -25.12 -8.93 -42.63
C LEU A 247 -26.45 -8.51 -41.96
N ASP A 248 -26.62 -7.24 -41.61
CA ASP A 248 -27.87 -6.66 -41.07
C ASP A 248 -28.51 -5.67 -42.05
#